data_AF-A0A7C4YXN1-F1
#
_entry.id   AF-A0A7C4YXN1-F1
#
_cell.length_a   1.000
_cell.length_b   1.000
_cell.length_c   1.000
_cell.angle_alpha   90.00
_cell.angle_beta   90.00
_cell.angle_gamma   90.00
#
_symmetry.space_group_name_H-M   'P 1'
#
loop_
_entity.id
_entity.type
_entity.pdbx_description
1 polymer ?
#
loop_
_entity_poly.entity_id
_entity_poly.type
_entity_poly.pdbx_seq_one_letter_code
_entity_poly.pdbx_strand_id
1 'polypeptide(L)'
;MPERVFRLVPKGAVHVGTWGIGREEVLDYIPSDTLFSALLVQSLRSQGEPAFLPGLTTPSAGEPPLLLSSAFPYAGPVRFCPQPAGGPAAVSDDELGKAFRKARWVSEGIFHALRQGRVPKGESDARVNLVQ
;
A
#
# COMPACT_ATOMS: atom_id res chain seq x y z
N MET A 1 -13.26 -0.70 9.56
CA MET A 1 -12.67 -1.91 10.17
C MET A 1 -11.42 -1.50 10.93
N PRO A 2 -11.16 -2.05 12.12
CA PRO A 2 -9.89 -1.82 12.80
C PRO A 2 -8.75 -2.42 11.98
N GLU A 3 -7.72 -1.62 11.69
CA GLU A 3 -6.51 -2.08 11.00
C GLU A 3 -5.34 -2.20 11.98
N ARG A 4 -4.43 -3.14 11.71
CA ARG A 4 -3.15 -3.24 12.40
C ARG A 4 -2.04 -2.92 11.42
N VAL A 5 -1.12 -2.06 11.84
CA VAL A 5 -0.06 -1.52 10.98
C VAL A 5 1.26 -2.13 11.38
N PHE A 6 1.93 -2.78 10.43
CA PHE A 6 3.24 -3.39 10.62
C PHE A 6 4.29 -2.60 9.84
N ARG A 7 5.32 -2.10 10.55
CA ARG A 7 6.43 -1.37 9.93
C ARG A 7 7.56 -2.33 9.62
N LEU A 8 7.83 -2.53 8.33
CA LEU A 8 9.00 -3.28 7.87
C LEU A 8 10.21 -2.34 7.87
N VAL A 9 11.25 -2.70 8.63
CA VAL A 9 12.53 -1.98 8.67
C VAL A 9 13.58 -2.91 8.07
N PRO A 10 13.81 -2.85 6.74
CA PRO A 10 14.80 -3.71 6.12
C PRO A 10 16.21 -3.31 6.61
N LYS A 11 17.05 -4.32 6.87
CA LYS A 11 18.44 -4.11 7.30
C LYS A 11 19.41 -3.82 6.14
N GLY A 12 18.89 -3.73 4.92
CA GLY A 12 19.64 -3.51 3.68
C GLY A 12 18.68 -3.26 2.52
N ALA A 13 19.22 -3.09 1.31
CA ALA A 13 18.39 -2.94 0.12
C ALA A 13 17.52 -4.19 -0.12
N VAL A 14 16.23 -3.99 -0.37
CA VAL A 14 15.29 -5.07 -0.69
C VAL A 14 15.07 -5.06 -2.20
N HIS A 15 15.20 -6.23 -2.82
CA HIS A 15 14.86 -6.43 -4.22
C HIS A 15 13.51 -7.12 -4.31
N VAL A 16 12.53 -6.44 -4.91
CA VAL A 16 11.21 -6.99 -5.21
C VAL A 16 11.04 -7.00 -6.72
N GLY A 17 11.34 -8.15 -7.33
CA GLY A 17 11.18 -8.32 -8.78
C GLY A 17 9.73 -8.56 -9.16
N THR A 18 9.33 -8.07 -10.32
CA THR A 18 8.10 -8.50 -11.01
C THR A 18 8.45 -9.33 -12.23
N TRP A 19 7.62 -10.34 -12.50
CA TRP A 19 7.70 -11.10 -13.75
C TRP A 19 6.90 -10.38 -14.84
N GLY A 20 7.61 -9.90 -15.87
CA GLY A 20 7.03 -9.38 -17.12
C GLY A 20 7.70 -10.02 -18.33
N ILE A 21 6.97 -10.16 -19.44
CA ILE A 21 7.54 -10.68 -20.70
C ILE A 21 8.58 -9.67 -21.21
N GLY A 22 9.86 -9.97 -21.01
CA GLY A 22 10.98 -9.20 -21.56
C GLY A 22 11.51 -8.04 -20.71
N ARG A 23 11.02 -7.84 -19.48
CA ARG A 23 11.59 -6.86 -18.53
C ARG A 23 11.35 -7.29 -17.08
N GLU A 24 12.44 -7.49 -16.35
CA GLU A 24 12.41 -7.55 -14.88
C GLU A 24 12.31 -6.11 -14.36
N GLU A 25 11.19 -5.76 -13.74
CA GLU A 25 11.05 -4.49 -13.04
C GLU A 25 11.28 -4.68 -11.54
N VAL A 26 11.87 -3.67 -10.91
CA VAL A 26 12.05 -3.64 -9.45
C VAL A 26 10.98 -2.73 -8.86
N LEU A 27 10.20 -3.27 -7.92
CA LEU A 27 9.19 -2.51 -7.19
C LEU A 27 9.79 -1.81 -5.97
N ASP A 28 9.25 -0.62 -5.71
CA ASP A 28 9.45 0.19 -4.51
C ASP A 28 8.47 -0.16 -3.37
N TYR A 29 7.65 -1.21 -3.55
CA TYR A 29 6.67 -1.70 -2.60
C TYR A 29 6.60 -3.23 -2.66
N ILE A 30 6.03 -3.87 -1.64
CA ILE A 30 5.85 -5.34 -1.63
C ILE A 30 4.37 -5.68 -1.87
N PRO A 31 4.02 -6.34 -2.98
CA PRO A 31 2.66 -6.80 -3.24
C PRO A 31 2.07 -7.69 -2.13
N SER A 32 0.75 -7.60 -1.91
CA SER A 32 0.06 -8.37 -0.87
C SER A 32 0.10 -9.88 -1.07
N ASP A 33 0.05 -10.35 -2.32
CA ASP A 33 0.18 -11.76 -2.70
C ASP A 33 1.59 -12.31 -2.38
N THR A 34 2.62 -11.50 -2.62
CA THR A 34 4.01 -11.80 -2.25
C THR A 34 4.16 -11.89 -0.73
N LEU A 35 3.61 -10.93 0.01
CA LEU A 35 3.60 -10.97 1.49
C LEU A 35 2.84 -12.19 2.02
N PHE A 36 1.67 -12.48 1.46
CA PHE A 36 0.85 -13.63 1.83
C PHE A 36 1.62 -14.94 1.61
N SER A 37 2.27 -15.07 0.45
CA SER A 37 3.08 -16.25 0.12
C SER A 37 4.26 -16.41 1.07
N ALA A 38 4.94 -15.32 1.43
CA ALA A 38 6.02 -15.33 2.41
C ALA A 38 5.54 -15.77 3.80
N LEU A 39 4.37 -15.30 4.26
CA LEU A 39 3.76 -15.72 5.52
C LEU A 39 3.39 -17.20 5.50
N LEU A 40 2.87 -17.71 4.39
CA LEU A 40 2.53 -19.12 4.22
C LEU A 40 3.77 -20.00 4.31
N VAL A 41 4.82 -19.68 3.55
CA VAL A 41 6.10 -20.41 3.57
C VAL A 41 6.72 -20.38 4.97
N GLN A 42 6.72 -19.23 5.64
CA GLN A 42 7.26 -19.13 6.99
C GLN A 42 6.47 -19.99 7.99
N SER A 43 5.14 -19.99 7.89
CA SER A 43 4.27 -20.80 8.73
C SER A 43 4.56 -22.30 8.55
N LEU A 44 4.58 -22.78 7.31
CA LEU A 44 4.98 -24.15 6.95
C LEU A 44 6.33 -24.54 7.54
N ARG A 45 7.35 -23.68 7.40
CA ARG A 45 8.69 -23.95 7.92
C ARG A 45 8.75 -24.00 9.44
N SER A 46 7.94 -23.21 10.12
CA SER A 46 7.96 -23.10 11.59
C SER A 46 7.12 -24.17 12.31
N GLN A 47 6.03 -24.62 11.69
CA GLN A 47 5.02 -25.46 12.35
C GLN A 47 4.70 -26.75 11.58
N GLY A 48 5.29 -26.97 10.41
CA GLY A 48 5.05 -28.16 9.56
C GLY A 48 3.73 -28.08 8.77
N GLU A 49 2.74 -27.34 9.26
CA GLU A 49 1.48 -27.05 8.61
C GLU A 49 1.15 -25.56 8.78
N PRO A 50 0.47 -24.89 7.83
CA PRO A 50 0.17 -23.49 8.00
C PRO A 50 -1.05 -23.34 8.90
N ALA A 51 -0.81 -23.04 10.18
CA ALA A 51 -1.84 -23.02 11.22
C ALA A 51 -3.04 -22.08 10.96
N PHE A 52 -2.92 -21.14 10.03
CA PHE A 52 -4.00 -20.22 9.67
C PHE A 52 -4.82 -20.68 8.45
N LEU A 53 -4.42 -21.73 7.73
CA LEU A 53 -5.18 -22.24 6.56
C LEU A 53 -6.63 -22.63 6.87
N PRO A 54 -6.94 -23.37 7.97
CA PRO A 54 -8.32 -23.75 8.27
C PRO A 54 -9.22 -22.52 8.51
N GLY A 55 -8.64 -21.46 9.07
CA GLY A 55 -9.30 -20.18 9.26
C GLY A 55 -9.42 -19.35 7.99
N LEU A 56 -8.61 -19.60 6.95
CA LEU A 56 -8.65 -18.88 5.67
C LEU A 56 -9.73 -19.38 4.70
N THR A 57 -10.10 -20.66 4.78
CA THR A 57 -11.01 -21.32 3.83
C THR A 57 -12.47 -21.27 4.25
N THR A 58 -12.77 -20.77 5.46
CA THR A 58 -14.13 -20.64 5.98
C THR A 58 -14.47 -19.15 6.18
N PRO A 59 -15.10 -18.49 5.19
CA PRO A 59 -15.59 -17.13 5.36
C PRO A 59 -16.60 -17.09 6.51
N SER A 60 -16.32 -16.31 7.55
CA SER A 60 -17.33 -16.01 8.56
C SER A 60 -18.21 -14.89 8.02
N ALA A 61 -19.50 -15.15 7.85
CA ALA A 61 -20.50 -14.14 7.44
C ALA A 61 -20.19 -13.38 6.13
N GLY A 62 -19.42 -13.97 5.21
CA GLY A 62 -19.10 -13.38 3.91
C GLY A 62 -17.89 -12.43 3.89
N GLU A 63 -17.20 -12.26 5.02
CA GLU A 63 -15.94 -11.50 5.07
C GLU A 63 -14.72 -12.43 5.00
N PRO A 64 -13.66 -12.03 4.27
CA PRO A 64 -12.43 -12.80 4.26
C PRO A 64 -11.79 -12.77 5.66
N PRO A 65 -11.36 -13.92 6.17
CA PRO A 65 -10.79 -14.06 7.52
C PRO A 65 -9.46 -13.32 7.72
N LEU A 66 -8.80 -12.95 6.62
CA LEU A 66 -7.60 -12.10 6.62
C LEU A 66 -7.68 -11.11 5.47
N LEU A 67 -7.59 -9.82 5.79
CA LEU A 67 -7.35 -8.76 4.82
C LEU A 67 -5.91 -8.27 4.98
N LEU A 68 -5.15 -8.37 3.90
CA LEU A 68 -3.76 -7.94 3.84
C LEU A 68 -3.59 -6.94 2.71
N SER A 69 -3.09 -5.75 3.05
CA SER A 69 -2.65 -4.79 2.04
C SER A 69 -1.25 -5.13 1.54
N SER A 70 -0.87 -4.58 0.40
CA SER A 70 0.54 -4.48 0.02
C SER A 70 1.29 -3.65 1.07
N ALA A 71 2.61 -3.85 1.20
CA ALA A 71 3.46 -3.00 2.03
C ALA A 71 3.90 -1.78 1.23
N PHE A 72 3.46 -0.61 1.65
CA PHE A 72 3.74 0.67 1.00
C PHE A 72 4.91 1.41 1.66
N PRO A 73 5.56 2.34 0.94
CA PRO A 73 6.61 3.17 1.50
C PRO A 73 6.16 4.01 2.71
N TYR A 74 7.12 4.36 3.56
CA TYR A 74 6.96 5.38 4.60
C TYR A 74 8.26 6.17 4.76
N ALA A 75 8.14 7.43 5.17
CA ALA A 75 9.28 8.30 5.49
C ALA A 75 9.07 8.88 6.88
N GLY A 76 9.90 8.46 7.85
CA GLY A 76 9.76 8.86 9.25
C GLY A 76 8.37 8.48 9.80
N PRO A 77 7.52 9.45 10.20
CA PRO A 77 6.15 9.20 10.65
C PRO A 77 5.13 9.14 9.51
N VAL A 78 5.50 9.54 8.29
CA VAL A 78 4.56 9.68 7.17
C VAL A 78 4.40 8.34 6.45
N ARG A 79 3.17 7.86 6.37
CA ARG A 79 2.77 6.67 5.61
C ARG A 79 2.25 7.10 4.25
N PHE A 80 2.70 6.39 3.21
CA PHE A 80 2.19 6.58 1.87
C PHE A 80 1.20 5.50 1.49
N CYS A 81 0.19 5.88 0.71
CA CYS A 81 -0.83 5.02 0.15
C CYS A 81 -0.84 5.18 -1.38
N PRO A 82 -1.25 4.14 -2.13
CA PRO A 82 -1.39 4.26 -3.57
C PRO A 82 -2.45 5.30 -3.90
N GLN A 83 -2.21 6.09 -4.93
CA GLN A 83 -3.22 7.05 -5.40
C GLN A 83 -4.48 6.29 -5.85
N PRO A 84 -5.68 6.66 -5.37
CA PRO A 84 -6.92 6.04 -5.80
C PRO A 84 -7.13 6.19 -7.32
N ALA A 85 -7.57 5.12 -7.97
CA ALA A 85 -7.99 5.16 -9.36
C ALA A 85 -9.22 6.08 -9.49
N GLY A 86 -9.17 7.04 -10.42
CA GLY A 86 -10.18 8.09 -10.51
C GLY A 86 -9.94 9.26 -9.57
N GLY A 87 -8.66 9.65 -9.37
CA GLY A 87 -8.26 10.85 -8.65
C GLY A 87 -9.15 12.07 -8.96
N PRO A 88 -9.18 13.11 -8.09
CA PRO A 88 -10.29 14.05 -8.08
C PRO A 88 -10.52 14.62 -9.47
N ALA A 89 -11.76 14.52 -9.96
CA ALA A 89 -12.18 15.21 -11.17
C ALA A 89 -11.96 16.75 -11.07
N ALA A 90 -11.77 17.26 -9.85
CA ALA A 90 -11.57 18.66 -9.50
C ALA A 90 -10.10 19.02 -9.18
N VAL A 91 -9.11 18.20 -9.54
CA VAL A 91 -7.71 18.66 -9.51
C VAL A 91 -7.53 19.71 -10.61
N SER A 92 -6.99 20.87 -10.26
CA SER A 92 -6.71 21.96 -11.19
C SER A 92 -5.82 21.51 -12.36
N ASP A 93 -5.92 22.21 -13.51
CA ASP A 93 -5.07 21.98 -14.68
C ASP A 93 -3.72 22.70 -14.61
N ASP A 94 -3.39 23.26 -13.45
CA ASP A 94 -2.08 23.84 -13.16
C ASP A 94 -0.98 22.79 -13.06
N GLU A 95 0.27 23.24 -12.92
CA GLU A 95 1.43 22.35 -12.82
C GLU A 95 1.35 21.40 -11.61
N LEU A 96 0.79 21.88 -10.50
CA LEU A 96 0.61 21.12 -9.27
C LEU A 96 -0.37 19.97 -9.50
N GLY A 97 -1.47 20.22 -10.20
CA GLY A 97 -2.46 19.22 -10.52
C GLY A 97 -1.99 18.19 -11.55
N LYS A 98 -1.07 18.57 -12.44
CA LYS A 98 -0.37 17.61 -13.33
C LYS A 98 0.62 16.74 -12.56
N ALA A 99 1.40 17.33 -11.64
CA ALA A 99 2.32 16.59 -10.77
C ALA A 99 1.55 15.60 -9.88
N PHE A 100 0.43 16.05 -9.30
CA PHE A 100 -0.46 15.22 -8.51
C PHE A 100 -1.04 14.03 -9.30
N ARG A 101 -1.45 14.24 -10.55
CA ARG A 101 -1.95 13.14 -11.41
C ARG A 101 -0.89 12.10 -11.76
N LYS A 102 0.40 12.48 -11.74
CA LYS A 102 1.53 11.58 -11.98
C LYS A 102 2.06 10.93 -10.70
N ALA A 103 1.66 11.40 -9.52
CA ALA A 103 2.10 10.83 -8.27
C ALA A 103 1.62 9.38 -8.17
N ARG A 104 2.52 8.48 -7.78
CA ARG A 104 2.15 7.10 -7.47
C ARG A 104 1.63 6.95 -6.05
N TRP A 105 2.19 7.78 -5.17
CA TRP A 105 2.05 7.71 -3.73
C TRP A 105 1.52 9.02 -3.21
N VAL A 106 0.55 8.95 -2.30
CA VAL A 106 0.02 10.10 -1.58
C VAL A 106 0.09 9.82 -0.09
N SER A 107 0.18 10.85 0.75
CA SER A 107 0.12 10.63 2.20
C SER A 107 -1.23 10.03 2.59
N GLU A 108 -1.26 9.27 3.69
CA GLU A 108 -2.50 8.68 4.23
C GLU A 108 -3.62 9.73 4.42
N GLY A 109 -3.27 10.93 4.90
CA GLY A 109 -4.23 12.03 5.04
C GLY A 109 -4.86 12.46 3.72
N ILE A 110 -4.03 12.59 2.67
CA ILE A 110 -4.51 12.86 1.31
C ILE A 110 -5.37 11.70 0.83
N PHE A 111 -4.91 10.46 0.96
CA PHE A 111 -5.66 9.27 0.53
C PHE A 111 -7.08 9.23 1.09
N HIS A 112 -7.25 9.49 2.39
CA HIS A 112 -8.57 9.55 3.01
C HIS A 112 -9.41 10.74 2.53
N ALA A 113 -8.81 11.91 2.31
CA ALA A 113 -9.51 13.06 1.73
C ALA A 113 -10.03 12.74 0.32
N LEU A 114 -9.19 12.14 -0.52
CA LEU A 114 -9.54 11.72 -1.87
C LEU A 114 -10.66 10.69 -1.90
N ARG A 115 -10.62 9.68 -1.02
CA ARG A 115 -11.68 8.67 -0.91
C ARG A 115 -13.04 9.26 -0.52
N GLN A 116 -13.05 10.46 0.06
CA GLN A 116 -14.25 11.19 0.44
C GLN A 116 -14.64 12.28 -0.57
N GLY A 117 -13.96 12.32 -1.74
CA GLY A 117 -14.20 13.33 -2.78
C GLY A 117 -13.69 14.73 -2.43
N ARG A 118 -12.87 14.87 -1.38
CA ARG A 118 -12.28 16.15 -0.98
C ARG A 118 -10.98 16.38 -1.73
N VAL A 119 -10.83 17.57 -2.33
CA VAL A 119 -9.57 18.01 -2.93
C VAL A 119 -8.67 18.56 -1.81
N PRO A 120 -7.46 18.02 -1.61
CA PRO A 120 -6.51 18.60 -0.68
C PRO A 120 -6.18 20.02 -1.14
N LYS A 121 -6.42 21.01 -0.28
CA LYS A 121 -5.93 22.37 -0.52
C LYS A 121 -4.44 22.38 -0.17
N GLY A 122 -3.63 23.01 -1.01
CA GLY A 122 -2.18 23.14 -0.82
C GLY A 122 -1.81 24.04 0.35
N GLU A 123 -2.26 23.69 1.55
CA GLU A 123 -1.66 24.18 2.78
C GLU A 123 -0.55 23.21 3.13
N SER A 124 0.65 23.76 3.39
CA SER A 124 1.78 23.06 3.98
C SER A 124 1.44 22.63 5.41
N ASP A 125 0.44 21.77 5.56
CA ASP A 125 0.19 21.03 6.78
C ASP A 125 1.28 19.97 6.85
N ALA A 126 1.92 19.81 8.00
CA ALA A 126 2.94 18.79 8.25
C ALA A 126 2.45 17.34 7.96
N ARG A 127 1.18 17.17 7.57
CA ARG A 127 0.44 15.95 7.23
C ARG A 127 0.20 15.78 5.72
N VAL A 128 0.42 16.81 4.90
CA VAL A 128 0.08 16.90 3.47
C VAL A 128 1.33 17.33 2.70
N ASN A 129 2.38 16.53 2.74
CA ASN A 129 3.59 16.84 1.99
C ASN A 129 3.60 16.08 0.67
N LEU A 130 3.27 16.81 -0.41
CA LEU A 130 3.79 16.53 -1.74
C LEU A 130 5.32 16.71 -1.65
N VAL A 131 6.04 15.61 -1.77
CA VAL A 131 7.51 15.66 -1.91
C VAL A 131 7.81 16.28 -3.27
N GLN A 132 8.69 17.29 -3.27
CA GLN A 132 9.12 18.08 -4.43
C GLN A 132 9.66 17.23 -5.58
#